data_AF-A0A0F9AVA1-F1
#
_entry.id   AF-A0A0F9AVA1-F1
#
_cell.length_a   1.000
_cell.length_b   1.000
_cell.length_c   1.000
_cell.angle_alpha   90.00
_cell.angle_beta   90.00
_cell.angle_gamma   90.00
#
_symmetry.space_group_name_H-M   'P 1'
#
loop_
_entity.id
_entity.type
_entity.pdbx_description
1 polymer ?
#
loop_
_entity_poly.entity_id
_entity_poly.type
_entity_poly.pdbx_seq_one_letter_code
_entity_poly.pdbx_strand_id
1 'polypeptide(L)'
;GSDHQKETWLTCIDWIRDNNLDTWDQSHVLAGVRGSGYWPVEIAVAGKYRFEVRRWPREVNKPITAALPAQTKSDTTLNSKPWAMGAGKGIPAIKVKLKVGQEIVEKSIADNDTFTEFSLDLPRGNTQIQAWLINKDQKAQGAYYVYVKKL
;
A
#
# COMPACT_ATOMS: atom_id res chain seq x y z
N GLY A 1 0.26 -14.28 -9.20
CA GLY A 1 -0.90 -15.20 -9.19
C GLY A 1 -0.84 -16.22 -10.32
N SER A 2 0.32 -16.84 -10.55
CA SER A 2 0.53 -17.98 -11.45
C SER A 2 0.85 -19.22 -10.61
N ASP A 3 0.99 -20.39 -11.23
CA ASP A 3 1.41 -21.62 -10.52
C ASP A 3 2.77 -21.47 -9.80
N HIS A 4 3.59 -20.53 -10.26
CA HIS A 4 4.91 -20.21 -9.71
C HIS A 4 4.87 -19.11 -8.63
N GLN A 5 3.81 -18.29 -8.57
CA GLN A 5 3.66 -17.20 -7.61
C GLN A 5 2.21 -17.10 -7.13
N LYS A 6 1.93 -17.73 -5.98
CA LYS A 6 0.59 -17.83 -5.39
C LYS A 6 0.02 -16.49 -4.93
N GLU A 7 0.87 -15.59 -4.45
CA GLU A 7 0.52 -14.23 -4.03
C GLU A 7 1.60 -13.26 -4.53
N THR A 8 1.18 -12.09 -5.00
CA THR A 8 2.07 -11.03 -5.46
C THR A 8 1.94 -9.84 -4.52
N TRP A 9 3.07 -9.32 -4.06
CA TRP A 9 3.13 -8.20 -3.13
C TRP A 9 3.63 -6.98 -3.89
N LEU A 10 2.83 -5.93 -3.89
CA LEU A 10 3.13 -4.68 -4.57
C LEU A 10 3.44 -3.64 -3.52
N THR A 11 4.59 -2.98 -3.64
CA THR A 11 5.03 -1.97 -2.67
C THR A 11 5.24 -0.62 -3.36
N CYS A 12 5.14 0.48 -2.61
CA CYS A 12 5.24 1.82 -3.17
C CYS A 12 6.57 2.13 -3.86
N ILE A 13 7.65 1.41 -3.54
CA ILE A 13 8.95 1.60 -4.20
C ILE A 13 8.88 1.21 -5.69
N ASP A 14 7.96 0.29 -6.05
CA ASP A 14 7.78 -0.23 -7.39
C ASP A 14 6.79 0.58 -8.23
N TRP A 15 6.29 1.70 -7.71
CA TRP A 15 5.39 2.57 -8.46
C TRP A 15 6.06 3.13 -9.71
N ILE A 16 5.38 3.02 -10.85
CA ILE A 16 5.53 4.01 -11.90
C ILE A 16 4.80 5.26 -11.41
N ARG A 17 5.59 6.27 -11.05
CA ARG A 17 5.15 7.44 -10.27
C ARG A 17 4.32 8.41 -11.12
N ASP A 18 3.29 8.98 -10.50
CA ASP A 18 2.50 10.09 -11.09
C ASP A 18 3.18 11.45 -10.85
N ASN A 19 4.06 11.56 -9.85
CA ASN A 19 4.73 12.79 -9.43
C ASN A 19 6.18 12.55 -8.96
N ASN A 20 6.93 13.64 -8.73
CA ASN A 20 8.33 13.58 -8.29
C ASN A 20 8.50 13.36 -6.76
N LEU A 21 7.45 12.94 -6.04
CA LEU A 21 7.56 12.69 -4.59
C LEU A 21 7.98 11.25 -4.36
N ASP A 22 9.26 11.08 -4.03
CA ASP A 22 9.84 9.77 -3.78
C ASP A 22 9.26 9.17 -2.50
N THR A 23 8.70 7.98 -2.59
CA THR A 23 8.35 7.11 -1.46
C THR A 23 9.22 5.86 -1.56
N TRP A 24 10.53 6.08 -1.40
CA TRP A 24 11.57 5.10 -1.72
C TRP A 24 11.92 4.16 -0.57
N ASP A 25 11.66 4.56 0.68
CA ASP A 25 12.01 3.77 1.86
C ASP A 25 10.92 3.73 2.94
N GLN A 26 11.18 2.93 3.98
CA GLN A 26 10.29 2.79 5.12
C GLN A 26 10.12 4.10 5.91
N SER A 27 11.11 4.99 5.89
CA SER A 27 11.03 6.28 6.59
C SER A 27 9.97 7.18 5.95
N HIS A 28 9.79 7.12 4.64
CA HIS A 28 8.76 7.86 3.91
C HIS A 28 7.35 7.31 4.18
N VAL A 29 7.19 5.99 4.25
CA VAL A 29 5.93 5.34 4.68
C VAL A 29 5.58 5.75 6.11
N LEU A 30 6.57 5.75 6.99
CA LEU A 30 6.46 6.14 8.39
C LEU A 30 6.05 7.62 8.54
N ALA A 31 6.65 8.50 7.74
CA ALA A 31 6.34 9.93 7.70
C ALA A 31 5.02 10.26 6.98
N GLY A 32 4.42 9.30 6.27
CA GLY A 32 3.18 9.51 5.52
C GLY A 32 3.37 10.44 4.31
N VAL A 33 4.53 10.35 3.63
CA VAL A 33 4.82 11.14 2.42
C VAL A 33 3.77 10.86 1.35
N ARG A 34 3.22 11.93 0.76
CA ARG A 34 2.13 11.87 -0.21
C ARG A 34 2.63 11.58 -1.63
N GLY A 35 3.11 10.36 -1.87
CA GLY A 35 3.37 9.84 -3.22
C GLY A 35 2.12 9.18 -3.82
N SER A 36 2.12 8.96 -5.13
CA SER A 36 1.13 8.14 -5.86
C SER A 36 1.77 7.59 -7.13
N GLY A 37 1.27 6.46 -7.58
CA GLY A 37 1.65 5.86 -8.85
C GLY A 37 0.82 4.62 -9.13
N TYR A 38 1.24 3.86 -10.12
CA TYR A 38 0.61 2.61 -10.51
C TYR A 38 1.64 1.48 -10.60
N TRP A 39 1.15 0.25 -10.47
CA TRP A 39 1.92 -0.96 -10.75
C TRP A 39 1.45 -1.55 -12.08
N PRO A 40 2.31 -1.63 -13.11
CA PRO A 40 2.03 -2.44 -14.28
C PRO A 40 2.11 -3.92 -13.87
N VAL A 41 1.08 -4.70 -14.18
CA VAL A 41 1.03 -6.13 -13.87
C VAL A 41 0.47 -6.92 -15.04
N GLU A 42 0.87 -8.19 -15.13
CA GLU A 42 0.22 -9.16 -16.00
C GLU A 42 -0.69 -10.07 -15.16
N ILE A 43 -1.97 -10.13 -15.53
CA ILE A 43 -2.89 -11.16 -15.06
C ILE A 43 -2.65 -12.40 -15.92
N ALA A 44 -1.83 -13.33 -15.41
CA ALA A 44 -1.42 -14.53 -16.15
C ALA A 44 -2.59 -15.46 -16.52
N VAL A 45 -3.63 -15.52 -15.69
CA VAL A 45 -4.81 -16.39 -15.86
C VAL A 45 -6.06 -15.60 -15.50
N ALA A 46 -7.09 -15.63 -16.36
CA ALA A 46 -8.36 -14.98 -16.04
C ALA A 46 -9.02 -15.60 -14.79
N GLY A 47 -9.75 -14.80 -14.03
CA GLY A 47 -10.53 -15.28 -12.89
C GLY A 47 -10.68 -14.25 -11.78
N LYS A 48 -11.11 -14.72 -10.61
CA LYS A 48 -11.36 -13.86 -9.47
C LYS A 48 -10.09 -13.63 -8.67
N TYR A 49 -9.82 -12.38 -8.33
CA TYR A 49 -8.65 -11.96 -7.56
C TYR A 49 -9.08 -11.18 -6.32
N ARG A 50 -8.37 -11.41 -5.24
CA ARG A 50 -8.48 -10.70 -3.97
C ARG A 50 -7.33 -9.69 -3.85
N PHE A 51 -7.69 -8.47 -3.49
CA PHE A 51 -6.78 -7.36 -3.28
C PHE A 51 -6.89 -6.88 -1.84
N GLU A 52 -5.81 -7.02 -1.08
CA GLU A 52 -5.69 -6.52 0.28
C GLU A 52 -4.84 -5.25 0.25
N VAL A 53 -5.48 -4.10 0.38
CA VAL A 53 -4.86 -2.78 0.31
C VAL A 53 -4.53 -2.29 1.71
N ARG A 54 -3.29 -1.86 1.92
CA ARG A 54 -2.76 -1.47 3.23
C ARG A 54 -1.90 -0.21 3.17
N ARG A 55 -1.85 0.48 4.32
CA ARG A 55 -0.79 1.46 4.59
C ARG A 55 0.47 0.79 5.13
N TRP A 56 0.31 -0.10 6.10
CA TRP A 56 1.41 -0.78 6.78
C TRP A 56 1.56 -2.20 6.24
N PRO A 57 2.77 -2.75 6.16
CA PRO A 57 2.93 -4.14 5.76
C PRO A 57 2.31 -5.08 6.81
N ARG A 58 2.00 -6.32 6.41
CA ARG A 58 1.34 -7.32 7.28
C ARG A 58 2.11 -7.60 8.57
N GLU A 59 3.42 -7.45 8.57
CA GLU A 59 4.31 -7.66 9.72
C GLU A 59 4.11 -6.58 10.79
N VAL A 60 3.78 -5.35 10.38
CA VAL A 60 3.50 -4.23 11.28
C VAL A 60 2.05 -4.27 11.76
N ASN A 61 1.11 -4.56 10.85
CA ASN A 61 -0.32 -4.75 11.11
C ASN A 61 -0.97 -3.70 12.05
N LYS A 62 -0.74 -2.43 11.77
CA LYS A 62 -1.35 -1.32 12.52
C LYS A 62 -2.52 -0.73 11.75
N PRO A 63 -3.43 0.00 12.41
CA PRO A 63 -4.50 0.70 11.70
C PRO A 63 -3.95 1.60 10.61
N ILE A 64 -4.68 1.73 9.49
CA ILE A 64 -4.30 2.57 8.36
C ILE A 64 -4.00 4.00 8.82
N THR A 65 -4.77 4.52 9.77
CA THR A 65 -4.65 5.88 10.28
C THR A 65 -3.54 6.07 11.32
N ALA A 66 -2.97 4.98 11.85
CA ALA A 66 -2.12 5.02 13.04
C ALA A 66 -0.82 5.82 12.83
N ALA A 67 -0.37 6.48 13.90
CA ALA A 67 1.02 6.89 14.06
C ALA A 67 1.78 5.77 14.79
N LEU A 68 3.05 5.55 14.46
CA LEU A 68 3.90 4.62 15.19
C LEU A 68 4.83 5.39 16.13
N PRO A 69 5.09 4.89 17.35
CA PRO A 69 6.06 5.51 18.24
C PRO A 69 7.47 5.45 17.64
N ALA A 70 8.36 6.31 18.11
CA ALA A 70 9.77 6.21 17.75
C ALA A 70 10.33 4.86 18.18
N GLN A 71 11.24 4.30 17.38
CA GLN A 71 11.98 3.12 17.76
C GLN A 71 12.93 3.47 18.92
N THR A 72 12.85 2.70 19.99
CA THR A 72 13.67 2.90 21.20
C THR A 72 14.87 1.95 21.27
N LYS A 73 14.93 0.96 20.36
CA LYS A 73 16.00 -0.02 20.24
C LYS A 73 16.39 -0.17 18.78
N SER A 74 17.68 -0.32 18.52
CA SER A 74 18.21 -0.66 17.21
C SER A 74 19.36 -1.64 17.36
N ASP A 75 19.36 -2.63 16.48
CA ASP A 75 20.43 -3.61 16.24
C ASP A 75 21.40 -3.15 15.13
N THR A 76 21.13 -2.01 14.50
CA THR A 76 21.94 -1.42 13.43
C THR A 76 22.58 -0.11 13.88
N THR A 77 23.74 0.20 13.32
CA THR A 77 24.45 1.46 13.58
C THR A 77 24.75 2.19 12.29
N LEU A 78 24.54 3.51 12.29
CA LEU A 78 24.96 4.42 11.23
C LEU A 78 25.95 5.42 11.84
N ASN A 79 27.14 5.56 11.23
CA ASN A 79 28.20 6.44 11.74
C ASN A 79 28.53 6.19 13.23
N SER A 80 28.65 4.92 13.61
CA SER A 80 28.92 4.45 14.98
C SER A 80 27.86 4.83 16.03
N LYS A 81 26.65 5.21 15.60
CA LYS A 81 25.50 5.48 16.49
C LYS A 81 24.36 4.52 16.18
N PRO A 82 23.60 4.05 17.19
CA PRO A 82 22.40 3.26 16.95
C PRO A 82 21.46 3.99 15.98
N TRP A 83 21.10 3.33 14.89
CA TRP A 83 20.19 3.88 13.89
C TRP A 83 18.76 3.48 14.22
N ALA A 84 17.95 4.40 14.73
CA ALA A 84 16.55 4.13 15.06
C ALA A 84 15.64 5.12 14.32
N MET A 85 14.53 4.64 13.77
CA MET A 85 13.54 5.51 13.15
C MET A 85 12.80 6.35 14.19
N GLY A 86 12.58 7.63 13.88
CA GLY A 86 11.76 8.53 14.70
C GLY A 86 10.28 8.15 14.74
N ALA A 87 9.47 8.95 15.43
CA ALA A 87 8.02 8.71 15.47
C ALA A 87 7.39 8.93 14.08
N GLY A 88 6.48 8.04 13.70
CA GLY A 88 5.70 8.15 12.48
C GLY A 88 4.52 9.10 12.63
N LYS A 89 3.94 9.50 11.49
CA LYS A 89 2.76 10.36 11.45
C LYS A 89 1.51 9.55 11.16
N GLY A 90 0.40 9.87 11.82
CA GLY A 90 -0.91 9.34 11.42
C GLY A 90 -1.35 9.94 10.08
N ILE A 91 -2.15 9.20 9.32
CA ILE A 91 -2.80 9.72 8.11
C ILE A 91 -4.33 9.75 8.33
N PRO A 92 -5.02 10.84 8.00
CA PRO A 92 -6.46 10.96 8.29
C PRO A 92 -7.32 10.33 7.17
N ALA A 93 -7.02 9.10 6.78
CA ALA A 93 -7.76 8.39 5.75
C ALA A 93 -9.12 7.93 6.28
N ILE A 94 -10.17 8.08 5.47
CA ILE A 94 -11.54 7.62 5.77
C ILE A 94 -12.05 6.60 4.75
N LYS A 95 -11.32 6.43 3.65
CA LYS A 95 -11.70 5.57 2.53
C LYS A 95 -10.46 5.04 1.82
N VAL A 96 -10.57 3.83 1.31
CA VAL A 96 -9.61 3.22 0.38
C VAL A 96 -10.27 3.10 -0.98
N LYS A 97 -9.55 3.49 -2.03
CA LYS A 97 -9.95 3.33 -3.44
C LYS A 97 -8.94 2.45 -4.14
N LEU A 98 -9.41 1.51 -4.95
CA LEU A 98 -8.61 0.63 -5.80
C LEU A 98 -9.10 0.76 -7.24
N LYS A 99 -8.17 0.87 -8.18
CA LYS A 99 -8.42 0.77 -9.62
C LYS A 99 -7.58 -0.35 -10.19
N VAL A 100 -8.20 -1.24 -10.96
CA VAL A 100 -7.53 -2.31 -11.71
C VAL A 100 -8.02 -2.28 -13.15
N GLY A 101 -7.18 -1.77 -14.06
CA GLY A 101 -7.60 -1.51 -15.43
C GLY A 101 -8.74 -0.48 -15.50
N GLN A 102 -9.92 -0.92 -15.91
CA GLN A 102 -11.14 -0.10 -16.00
C GLN A 102 -11.99 -0.15 -14.71
N GLU A 103 -11.81 -1.19 -13.88
CA GLU A 103 -12.60 -1.39 -12.66
C GLU A 103 -12.15 -0.43 -11.57
N ILE A 104 -13.10 0.25 -10.93
CA ILE A 104 -12.85 1.17 -9.81
C ILE A 104 -13.79 0.80 -8.67
N VAL A 105 -13.20 0.50 -7.52
CA VAL A 105 -13.93 0.15 -6.30
C VAL A 105 -13.40 0.94 -5.11
N GLU A 106 -14.26 1.19 -4.14
CA GLU A 106 -13.90 1.91 -2.93
C GLU A 106 -14.68 1.42 -1.71
N LYS A 107 -14.09 1.55 -0.53
CA LYS A 107 -14.72 1.22 0.76
C LYS A 107 -14.29 2.24 1.81
N SER A 108 -15.25 2.67 2.63
CA SER A 108 -14.95 3.42 3.85
C SER A 108 -14.18 2.54 4.84
N ILE A 109 -13.35 3.16 5.67
CA ILE A 109 -12.60 2.47 6.72
C ILE A 109 -12.99 3.01 8.10
N ALA A 110 -12.97 2.13 9.10
CA ALA A 110 -13.04 2.48 10.51
C ALA A 110 -11.65 2.80 11.07
N ASP A 111 -11.60 3.46 12.23
CA ASP A 111 -10.35 3.91 12.85
C ASP A 111 -9.38 2.76 13.21
N ASN A 112 -9.90 1.55 13.41
CA ASN A 112 -9.13 0.35 13.75
C ASN A 112 -8.83 -0.55 12.54
N ASP A 113 -9.30 -0.21 11.35
CA ASP A 113 -9.05 -1.03 10.16
C ASP A 113 -7.56 -1.01 9.79
N THR A 114 -6.99 -2.20 9.68
CA THR A 114 -5.58 -2.39 9.31
C THR A 114 -5.39 -2.56 7.80
N PHE A 115 -6.45 -2.94 7.08
CA PHE A 115 -6.48 -3.14 5.64
C PHE A 115 -7.90 -2.98 5.09
N THR A 116 -8.03 -2.92 3.77
CA THR A 116 -9.30 -3.07 3.06
C THR A 116 -9.17 -4.15 2.00
N GLU A 117 -10.18 -5.02 1.90
CA GLU A 117 -10.19 -6.09 0.91
C GLU A 117 -11.19 -5.82 -0.23
N PHE A 118 -10.77 -6.10 -1.46
CA PHE A 118 -11.61 -6.10 -2.65
C PHE A 118 -11.51 -7.44 -3.37
N SER A 119 -12.57 -7.81 -4.08
CA SER A 119 -12.59 -8.98 -4.96
C SER A 119 -13.07 -8.56 -6.34
N LEU A 120 -12.27 -8.82 -7.37
CA LEU A 120 -12.56 -8.43 -8.75
C LEU A 120 -12.34 -9.62 -9.69
N ASP A 121 -13.22 -9.78 -10.68
CA ASP A 121 -13.04 -10.71 -11.78
C ASP A 121 -12.24 -10.03 -12.89
N LEU A 122 -11.10 -10.61 -13.27
CA LEU A 122 -10.16 -9.99 -14.19
C LEU A 122 -9.90 -10.90 -15.40
N PRO A 123 -9.87 -10.33 -16.63
CA PRO A 123 -9.42 -11.07 -17.80
C PRO A 123 -7.91 -11.30 -17.73
N ARG A 124 -7.43 -12.30 -18.49
CA ARG A 124 -6.00 -12.49 -18.72
C ARG A 124 -5.44 -11.30 -19.52
N GLY A 125 -4.25 -10.83 -19.16
CA GLY A 125 -3.52 -9.82 -19.92
C GLY A 125 -2.87 -8.76 -19.05
N ASN A 126 -2.25 -7.78 -19.71
CA ASN A 126 -1.58 -6.66 -19.05
C ASN A 126 -2.61 -5.65 -18.54
N THR A 127 -2.38 -5.15 -17.34
CA THR A 127 -3.20 -4.11 -16.73
C THR A 127 -2.37 -3.26 -15.76
N GLN A 128 -3.00 -2.25 -15.18
CA GLN A 128 -2.43 -1.39 -14.16
C GLN A 128 -3.25 -1.47 -12.89
N ILE A 129 -2.56 -1.50 -11.75
CA ILE A 129 -3.17 -1.39 -10.43
C ILE A 129 -2.80 -0.03 -9.85
N GLN A 130 -3.78 0.67 -9.30
CA GLN A 130 -3.58 1.89 -8.51
C GLN A 130 -4.42 1.80 -7.25
N ALA A 131 -3.89 2.27 -6.13
CA ALA A 131 -4.60 2.26 -4.85
C ALA A 131 -4.33 3.55 -4.08
N TRP A 132 -5.38 4.08 -3.44
CA TRP A 132 -5.32 5.36 -2.73
C TRP A 132 -5.97 5.27 -1.35
N LEU A 133 -5.40 6.05 -0.43
CA LEU A 133 -5.92 6.37 0.88
C LEU A 133 -6.46 7.80 0.81
N ILE A 134 -7.76 7.98 1.05
CA ILE A 134 -8.47 9.23 0.79
C ILE A 134 -8.96 9.82 2.11
N ASN A 135 -8.66 11.09 2.35
CA ASN A 135 -9.11 11.81 3.54
C ASN A 135 -10.50 12.46 3.35
N LYS A 136 -11.04 13.06 4.41
CA LYS A 136 -12.33 13.76 4.38
C LYS A 136 -12.39 14.93 3.38
N ASP A 137 -11.25 15.55 3.08
CA ASP A 137 -11.15 16.66 2.12
C ASP A 137 -10.97 16.17 0.67
N GLN A 138 -11.19 14.88 0.40
CA GLN A 138 -10.96 14.22 -0.90
C GLN A 138 -9.51 14.27 -1.40
N LYS A 139 -8.55 14.57 -0.51
CA LYS A 139 -7.12 14.47 -0.82
C LYS A 139 -6.70 13.01 -0.77
N ALA A 140 -6.15 12.54 -1.88
CA ALA A 140 -5.65 11.18 -2.05
C ALA A 140 -4.13 11.14 -1.89
N GLN A 141 -3.63 10.06 -1.30
CA GLN A 141 -2.24 9.61 -1.41
C GLN A 141 -2.24 8.12 -1.75
N GLY A 142 -1.20 7.63 -2.41
CA GLY A 142 -1.08 6.23 -2.77
C GLY A 142 -1.07 5.32 -1.54
N ALA A 143 -1.69 4.15 -1.65
CA ALA A 143 -1.62 3.11 -0.63
C ALA A 143 -0.31 2.33 -0.77
N TYR A 144 0.49 2.25 0.29
CA TYR A 144 1.87 1.80 0.19
C TYR A 144 2.04 0.30 -0.11
N TYR A 145 1.05 -0.53 0.22
CA TYR A 145 1.11 -1.98 0.00
C TYR A 145 -0.20 -2.51 -0.58
N VAL A 146 -0.10 -3.41 -1.55
CA VAL A 146 -1.22 -4.20 -2.06
C VAL A 146 -0.79 -5.66 -2.17
N TYR A 147 -1.52 -6.56 -1.51
CA TYR A 147 -1.32 -8.00 -1.64
C TYR A 147 -2.39 -8.57 -2.57
N VAL A 148 -1.96 -9.25 -3.64
CA VAL A 148 -2.82 -9.75 -4.70
C VAL A 148 -2.78 -11.27 -4.74
N LYS A 149 -3.94 -11.91 -4.60
CA LYS A 149 -4.08 -13.37 -4.61
C LYS A 149 -5.20 -13.79 -5.54
N LYS A 150 -4.97 -14.79 -6.39
CA LYS A 150 -6.04 -15.44 -7.16
C LYS A 150 -6.88 -16.31 -6.22
N LEU A 151 -8.21 -16.22 -6.34
CA LEU A 151 -9.16 -17.05 -5.59
C LEU A 151 -9.47 -18.37 -6.32
#